data_AF-A0A5C5PTR1-F1
#
_entry.id   AF-A0A5C5PTR1-F1
#
_cell.length_a   1.000
_cell.length_b   1.000
_cell.length_c   1.000
_cell.angle_alpha   90.00
_cell.angle_beta   90.00
_cell.angle_gamma   90.00
#
_symmetry.space_group_name_H-M   'P 1'
#
loop_
_entity.id
_entity.type
_entity.pdbx_description
1 polymer ?
#
loop_
_entity_poly.entity_id
_entity_poly.type
_entity_poly.pdbx_seq_one_letter_code
_entity_poly.pdbx_strand_id
1 'polypeptide(L)'
;MVPFAYSSLLFIFGVITINSTSYGIIISIAQAFFSLLTIVVAIWLVFYQQRKEREKHEKTIKEKETLYLLSLYSLARELAKMLVLSNLQKVEVNTNVFYSNIQNEFETLARMLSELPLSQAAQYGQVEKLLRIRRIAIQVGEIFRSDTNTEGDAFFIKYRNIINPLEHECHQYIIELKERIDILAPGRFPDEHNFL
;
A
#
# COMPACT_ATOMS: atom_id res chain seq x y z
N MET A 1 -11.74 85.82 53.98
CA MET A 1 -12.70 85.27 52.99
C MET A 1 -12.00 85.29 51.63
N VAL A 2 -11.67 84.22 50.91
CA VAL A 2 -11.88 82.77 50.98
C VAL A 2 -10.68 82.13 50.24
N PRO A 3 -10.02 81.09 50.78
CA PRO A 3 -9.21 80.21 49.93
C PRO A 3 -9.51 78.74 50.26
N PHE A 4 -10.40 78.06 49.53
CA PHE A 4 -10.66 76.63 49.80
C PHE A 4 -11.20 75.80 48.62
N ALA A 5 -10.93 76.17 47.36
CA ALA A 5 -11.52 75.46 46.21
C ALA A 5 -10.54 74.78 45.24
N TYR A 6 -9.21 74.98 45.35
CA TYR A 6 -8.25 74.47 44.35
C TYR A 6 -7.53 73.16 44.72
N SER A 7 -7.63 72.69 45.96
CA SER A 7 -6.94 71.46 46.39
C SER A 7 -7.70 70.17 46.02
N SER A 8 -9.03 70.23 45.95
CA SER A 8 -9.88 69.05 45.77
C SER A 8 -9.95 68.55 44.32
N LEU A 9 -9.83 69.45 43.33
CA LEU A 9 -9.89 69.10 41.91
C LEU A 9 -8.59 68.45 41.39
N LEU A 10 -7.43 68.85 41.93
CA LEU A 10 -6.14 68.26 41.58
C LEU A 10 -6.00 66.81 42.10
N PHE A 11 -6.62 66.50 43.24
CA PHE A 11 -6.61 65.13 43.79
C PHE A 11 -7.49 64.17 42.97
N ILE A 12 -8.65 64.62 42.49
CA ILE A 12 -9.55 63.81 41.67
C ILE A 12 -8.93 63.55 40.28
N PHE A 13 -8.33 64.56 39.65
CA PHE A 13 -7.67 64.37 38.35
C PHE A 13 -6.41 63.47 38.43
N GLY A 14 -5.61 63.58 39.50
CA GLY A 14 -4.43 62.73 39.72
C GLY A 14 -4.78 61.27 40.00
N VAL A 15 -5.82 61.00 40.80
CA VAL A 15 -6.26 59.62 41.10
C VAL A 15 -6.90 58.94 39.87
N ILE A 16 -7.60 59.68 39.02
CA ILE A 16 -8.20 59.14 37.78
C ILE A 16 -7.11 58.80 36.74
N THR A 17 -6.06 59.62 36.61
CA THR A 17 -4.96 59.37 35.66
C THR A 17 -4.01 58.24 36.10
N ILE A 18 -3.79 58.07 37.41
CA ILE A 18 -2.99 56.94 37.94
C ILE A 18 -3.72 55.61 37.76
N ASN A 19 -5.06 55.60 37.92
CA ASN A 19 -5.86 54.42 37.62
C ASN A 19 -5.88 54.12 36.12
N SER A 20 -6.13 55.10 35.25
CA SER A 20 -6.25 54.86 33.79
C SER A 20 -4.95 54.39 33.13
N THR A 21 -3.79 54.86 33.59
CA THR A 21 -2.48 54.42 33.09
C THR A 21 -2.14 52.99 33.55
N SER A 22 -2.48 52.65 34.80
CA SER A 22 -2.32 51.29 35.33
C SER A 22 -3.21 50.28 34.59
N TYR A 23 -4.48 50.63 34.30
CA TYR A 23 -5.38 49.79 33.50
C TYR A 23 -4.92 49.66 32.05
N GLY A 24 -4.39 50.72 31.43
CA GLY A 24 -3.85 50.67 30.07
C GLY A 24 -2.65 49.73 29.93
N ILE A 25 -1.76 49.70 30.92
CA ILE A 25 -0.62 48.77 30.95
C ILE A 25 -1.10 47.32 31.11
N ILE A 26 -2.05 47.06 32.02
CA ILE A 26 -2.61 45.70 32.22
C ILE A 26 -3.29 45.18 30.95
N ILE A 27 -4.05 46.03 30.24
CA ILE A 27 -4.69 45.66 28.98
C ILE A 27 -3.66 45.36 27.88
N SER A 28 -2.61 46.17 27.77
CA SER A 28 -1.54 45.96 26.78
C SER A 28 -0.77 44.66 27.01
N ILE A 29 -0.47 44.32 28.27
CA ILE A 29 0.19 43.07 28.65
C ILE A 29 -0.74 41.88 28.39
N ALA A 30 -2.03 41.98 28.73
CA ALA A 30 -3.01 40.95 28.44
C ALA A 30 -3.14 40.70 26.92
N GLN A 31 -3.21 41.76 26.10
CA GLN A 31 -3.24 41.65 24.64
C GLN A 31 -1.97 41.01 24.07
N ALA A 32 -0.79 41.37 24.58
CA ALA A 32 0.47 40.73 24.18
C ALA A 32 0.48 39.24 24.55
N PHE A 33 -0.03 38.88 25.72
CA PHE A 33 -0.11 37.49 26.18
C PHE A 33 -1.08 36.66 25.34
N PHE A 34 -2.28 37.19 25.04
CA PHE A 34 -3.24 36.54 24.14
C PHE A 34 -2.70 36.37 22.72
N SER A 35 -1.97 37.37 22.21
CA SER A 35 -1.35 37.28 20.89
C SER A 35 -0.29 36.18 20.86
N LEU A 36 0.55 36.11 21.90
CA LEU A 36 1.57 35.08 22.03
C LEU A 36 0.96 33.69 22.19
N LEU A 37 -0.09 33.55 22.99
CA LEU A 37 -0.86 32.31 23.14
C LEU A 37 -1.45 31.85 21.79
N THR A 38 -2.02 32.77 21.02
CA THR A 38 -2.60 32.48 19.71
C THR A 38 -1.54 31.99 18.73
N ILE A 39 -0.36 32.61 18.72
CA ILE A 39 0.77 32.17 17.89
C ILE A 39 1.23 30.76 18.28
N VAL A 40 1.36 30.48 19.57
CA VAL A 40 1.76 29.15 20.07
C VAL A 40 0.72 28.09 19.69
N VAL A 41 -0.57 28.39 19.84
CA VAL A 41 -1.67 27.48 19.44
C VAL A 41 -1.66 27.25 17.93
N ALA A 42 -1.47 28.29 17.12
CA ALA A 42 -1.40 28.16 15.66
C ALA A 42 -0.22 27.29 15.22
N ILE A 43 0.97 27.50 15.80
CA ILE A 43 2.16 26.68 15.53
C ILE A 43 1.91 25.22 15.94
N TRP A 44 1.33 24.98 17.12
CA TRP A 44 1.01 23.64 17.59
C TRP A 44 0.01 22.92 16.68
N LEU A 45 -1.04 23.63 16.23
CA LEU A 45 -2.02 23.09 15.27
C LEU A 45 -1.38 22.72 13.93
N VAL A 46 -0.44 23.53 13.42
CA VAL A 46 0.29 23.23 12.18
C VAL A 46 1.14 21.95 12.35
N PHE A 47 1.88 21.82 13.45
CA PHE A 47 2.64 20.59 13.72
C PHE A 47 1.73 19.35 13.87
N TYR A 48 0.59 19.52 14.54
CA TYR A 48 -0.39 18.44 14.71
C TYR A 48 -1.01 18.01 13.37
N GLN A 49 -1.39 18.98 12.52
CA GLN A 49 -1.93 18.71 11.18
C GLN A 49 -0.89 17.99 10.30
N GLN A 50 0.36 18.49 10.26
CA GLN A 50 1.42 17.83 9.49
C GLN A 50 1.69 16.39 9.95
N ARG A 51 1.67 16.13 11.26
CA ARG A 51 1.85 14.78 11.79
C ARG A 51 0.70 13.87 11.35
N LYS A 52 -0.55 14.33 11.48
CA LYS A 52 -1.73 13.57 11.07
C LYS A 52 -1.76 13.31 9.56
N GLU A 53 -1.31 14.26 8.75
CA GLU A 53 -1.17 14.10 7.31
C GLU A 53 -0.09 13.08 6.94
N ARG A 54 1.06 13.10 7.61
CA ARG A 54 2.11 12.09 7.44
C ARG A 54 1.60 10.69 7.79
N GLU A 55 0.96 10.53 8.96
CA GLU A 55 0.39 9.25 9.37
C GLU A 55 -0.68 8.75 8.39
N LYS A 56 -1.53 9.64 7.87
CA LYS A 56 -2.52 9.29 6.83
C LYS A 56 -1.82 8.88 5.53
N HIS A 57 -0.80 9.60 5.11
CA HIS A 57 -0.05 9.31 3.90
C HIS A 57 0.68 7.97 3.99
N GLU A 58 1.34 7.69 5.11
CA GLU A 58 1.99 6.41 5.38
C GLU A 58 1.00 5.23 5.35
N LYS A 59 -0.18 5.39 5.96
CA LYS A 59 -1.24 4.39 5.88
C LYS A 59 -1.67 4.13 4.44
N THR A 60 -1.90 5.18 3.66
CA THR A 60 -2.27 5.06 2.25
C THR A 60 -1.18 4.40 1.41
N ILE A 61 0.11 4.68 1.68
CA ILE A 61 1.22 4.01 0.98
C ILE A 61 1.23 2.52 1.32
N LYS A 62 1.15 2.15 2.60
CA LYS A 62 1.11 0.75 3.02
C LYS A 62 -0.07 0.00 2.42
N GLU A 63 -1.25 0.61 2.37
CA GLU A 63 -2.43 0.02 1.74
C GLU A 63 -2.23 -0.19 0.25
N LYS A 64 -1.66 0.78 -0.47
CA LYS A 64 -1.35 0.65 -1.90
C LYS A 64 -0.30 -0.44 -2.16
N GLU A 65 0.75 -0.51 -1.36
CA GLU A 65 1.76 -1.57 -1.46
C GLU A 65 1.12 -2.94 -1.23
N THR A 66 0.30 -3.07 -0.18
CA THR A 66 -0.38 -4.32 0.16
C THR A 66 -1.30 -4.78 -0.96
N LEU A 67 -2.13 -3.89 -1.51
CA LEU A 67 -3.04 -4.20 -2.61
C LEU A 67 -2.27 -4.63 -3.87
N TYR A 68 -1.16 -3.96 -4.17
CA TYR A 68 -0.30 -4.33 -5.29
C TYR A 68 0.30 -5.74 -5.09
N LEU A 69 0.85 -6.01 -3.91
CA LEU A 69 1.43 -7.31 -3.57
C LEU A 69 0.36 -8.42 -3.61
N LEU A 70 -0.85 -8.13 -3.12
CA LEU A 70 -1.96 -9.08 -3.14
C LEU A 70 -2.38 -9.44 -4.57
N SER A 71 -2.46 -8.45 -5.47
CA SER A 71 -2.73 -8.70 -6.89
C SER A 71 -1.66 -9.57 -7.52
N LEU A 72 -0.38 -9.29 -7.25
CA LEU A 72 0.73 -10.10 -7.75
C LEU A 72 0.72 -11.52 -7.17
N TYR A 73 0.46 -11.66 -5.88
CA TYR A 73 0.31 -12.94 -5.19
C TYR A 73 -0.85 -13.76 -5.78
N SER A 74 -2.01 -13.15 -6.02
CA SER A 74 -3.16 -13.83 -6.62
C SER A 74 -2.86 -14.36 -8.02
N LEU A 75 -2.20 -13.56 -8.86
CA LEU A 75 -1.82 -13.99 -10.21
C LEU A 75 -0.73 -15.06 -10.19
N ALA A 76 0.23 -14.98 -9.25
CA ALA A 76 1.23 -16.02 -9.05
C ALA A 76 0.59 -17.34 -8.61
N ARG A 77 -0.36 -17.29 -7.66
CA ARG A 77 -1.10 -18.46 -7.18
C ARG A 77 -1.91 -19.11 -8.31
N GLU A 78 -2.57 -18.29 -9.13
CA GLU A 78 -3.29 -18.81 -10.30
C GLU A 78 -2.33 -19.44 -11.31
N LEU A 79 -1.15 -18.85 -11.56
CA LEU A 79 -0.14 -19.47 -12.41
C LEU A 79 0.30 -20.84 -11.89
N ALA A 80 0.63 -20.95 -10.59
CA ALA A 80 1.03 -22.22 -9.99
C ALA A 80 -0.07 -23.28 -10.11
N LYS A 81 -1.33 -22.88 -9.85
CA LYS A 81 -2.49 -23.76 -10.03
C LYS A 81 -2.63 -24.21 -11.47
N MET A 82 -2.49 -23.30 -12.43
CA MET A 82 -2.51 -23.63 -13.86
C MET A 82 -1.41 -24.61 -14.25
N LEU A 83 -0.19 -24.49 -13.70
CA LEU A 83 0.92 -25.41 -13.98
C LEU A 83 0.57 -26.84 -13.58
N VAL A 84 -0.06 -27.02 -12.42
CA VAL A 84 -0.49 -28.33 -11.94
C VAL A 84 -1.68 -28.85 -12.75
N LEU A 85 -2.74 -28.05 -12.89
CA LEU A 85 -3.99 -28.48 -13.53
C LEU A 85 -3.84 -28.72 -15.04
N SER A 86 -3.03 -27.93 -15.74
CA SER A 86 -2.78 -28.14 -17.18
C SER A 86 -2.01 -29.44 -17.45
N ASN A 87 -1.08 -29.81 -16.56
CA ASN A 87 -0.40 -31.09 -16.62
C ASN A 87 -1.37 -32.25 -16.37
N LEU A 88 -2.23 -32.15 -15.35
CA LEU A 88 -3.26 -33.17 -15.07
C LEU A 88 -4.22 -33.34 -16.24
N GLN A 89 -4.66 -32.23 -16.85
CA GLN A 89 -5.53 -32.25 -18.02
C GLN A 89 -4.88 -32.94 -19.23
N LYS A 90 -3.57 -32.77 -19.43
CA LYS A 90 -2.84 -33.48 -20.49
C LYS A 90 -2.68 -34.98 -20.20
N VAL A 91 -2.70 -35.38 -18.92
CA VAL A 91 -2.64 -36.80 -18.53
C VAL A 91 -3.98 -37.51 -18.76
N GLU A 92 -5.10 -36.83 -18.46
CA GLU A 92 -6.44 -37.35 -18.72
C GLU A 92 -6.92 -37.03 -20.15
N VAL A 93 -6.61 -37.93 -21.09
CA VAL A 93 -6.80 -37.84 -22.55
C VAL A 93 -8.22 -37.48 -23.04
N ASN A 94 -9.24 -37.35 -22.18
CA ASN A 94 -10.63 -37.16 -22.60
C ASN A 94 -11.40 -36.04 -21.90
N THR A 95 -10.73 -35.16 -21.16
CA THR A 95 -11.41 -34.19 -20.30
C THR A 95 -10.81 -32.80 -20.43
N ASN A 96 -11.37 -31.95 -21.30
CA ASN A 96 -11.21 -30.49 -21.22
C ASN A 96 -11.98 -29.93 -19.99
N VAL A 97 -11.70 -30.46 -18.81
CA VAL A 97 -12.45 -30.21 -17.58
C VAL A 97 -12.00 -28.93 -16.90
N PHE A 98 -10.73 -28.57 -17.02
CA PHE A 98 -10.17 -27.40 -16.32
C PHE A 98 -10.06 -26.19 -17.24
N TYR A 99 -9.44 -26.35 -18.42
CA TYR A 99 -9.21 -25.26 -19.36
C TYR A 99 -9.63 -25.66 -20.77
N SER A 100 -10.45 -24.82 -21.42
CA SER A 100 -10.88 -25.05 -22.80
C SER A 100 -9.75 -24.86 -23.81
N ASN A 101 -8.81 -23.94 -23.53
CA ASN A 101 -7.60 -23.71 -24.30
C ASN A 101 -6.46 -23.29 -23.36
N ILE A 102 -5.68 -24.28 -22.89
CA ILE A 102 -4.57 -24.08 -21.94
C ILE A 102 -3.61 -22.98 -22.40
N GLN A 103 -3.24 -22.96 -23.68
CA GLN A 103 -2.33 -21.95 -24.22
C GLN A 103 -2.89 -20.54 -24.05
N ASN A 104 -4.14 -20.31 -24.47
CA ASN A 104 -4.76 -18.99 -24.39
C ASN A 104 -4.93 -18.52 -22.95
N GLU A 105 -5.15 -19.44 -22.00
CA GLU A 105 -5.20 -19.11 -20.58
C GLU A 105 -3.84 -18.61 -20.07
N PHE A 106 -2.73 -19.27 -20.43
CA PHE A 106 -1.38 -18.81 -20.05
C PHE A 106 -1.03 -17.46 -20.67
N GLU A 107 -1.42 -17.23 -21.94
CA GLU A 107 -1.26 -15.93 -22.62
C GLU A 107 -2.09 -14.83 -21.94
N THR A 108 -3.32 -15.16 -21.51
CA THR A 108 -4.20 -14.25 -20.79
C THR A 108 -3.60 -13.87 -19.44
N LEU A 109 -3.08 -14.83 -18.69
CA LEU A 109 -2.41 -14.56 -17.42
C LEU A 109 -1.13 -13.72 -17.61
N ALA A 110 -0.35 -13.99 -18.65
CA ALA A 110 0.82 -13.18 -19.01
C ALA A 110 0.43 -11.74 -19.37
N ARG A 111 -0.74 -11.52 -19.98
CA ARG A 111 -1.30 -10.20 -20.26
C ARG A 111 -1.73 -9.49 -18.98
N MET A 112 -2.47 -10.15 -18.09
CA MET A 112 -2.85 -9.60 -16.79
C MET A 112 -1.61 -9.16 -15.97
N LEU A 113 -0.54 -9.97 -15.98
CA LEU A 113 0.73 -9.61 -15.35
C LEU A 113 1.40 -8.40 -16.02
N SER A 114 1.20 -8.19 -17.32
CA SER A 114 1.74 -7.02 -18.04
C SER A 114 0.97 -5.73 -17.77
N GLU A 115 -0.29 -5.83 -17.35
CA GLU A 115 -1.14 -4.70 -16.97
C GLU A 115 -0.80 -4.17 -15.57
N LEU A 116 -0.08 -4.96 -14.77
CA LEU A 116 0.41 -4.48 -13.48
C LEU A 116 1.42 -3.33 -13.67
N PRO A 117 1.27 -2.22 -12.92
CA PRO A 117 2.09 -1.04 -13.11
C PRO A 117 3.55 -1.28 -12.72
N LEU A 118 4.45 -1.23 -13.71
CA LEU A 118 5.90 -1.41 -13.50
C LEU A 118 6.50 -0.37 -12.55
N SER A 119 5.95 0.85 -12.53
CA SER A 119 6.37 1.90 -11.60
C SER A 119 6.14 1.52 -10.14
N GLN A 120 5.01 0.87 -9.84
CA GLN A 120 4.71 0.35 -8.50
C GLN A 120 5.59 -0.86 -8.18
N ALA A 121 5.80 -1.75 -9.16
CA ALA A 121 6.75 -2.86 -9.03
C ALA A 121 8.15 -2.37 -8.63
N ALA A 122 8.63 -1.31 -9.29
CA ALA A 122 9.92 -0.68 -8.99
C ALA A 122 9.94 -0.04 -7.61
N GLN A 123 8.90 0.71 -7.26
CA GLN A 123 8.76 1.35 -5.95
C GLN A 123 8.83 0.34 -4.79
N TYR A 124 8.25 -0.85 -4.95
CA TYR A 124 8.18 -1.86 -3.89
C TYR A 124 9.25 -2.96 -3.99
N GLY A 125 10.17 -2.86 -4.96
CA GLY A 125 11.24 -3.85 -5.16
C GLY A 125 10.76 -5.22 -5.68
N GLN A 126 9.68 -5.25 -6.46
CA GLN A 126 9.04 -6.46 -6.97
C GLN A 126 9.18 -6.66 -8.49
N VAL A 127 9.98 -5.83 -9.17
CA VAL A 127 10.16 -5.87 -10.63
C VAL A 127 10.62 -7.25 -11.10
N GLU A 128 11.62 -7.82 -10.43
CA GLU A 128 12.16 -9.13 -10.78
C GLU A 128 11.09 -10.21 -10.70
N LYS A 129 10.37 -10.29 -9.57
CA LYS A 129 9.28 -11.24 -9.37
C LYS A 129 8.19 -11.09 -10.43
N LEU A 130 7.72 -9.86 -10.66
CA LEU A 130 6.71 -9.57 -11.68
C LEU A 130 7.13 -10.07 -13.06
N LEU A 131 8.33 -9.68 -13.51
CA LEU A 131 8.84 -10.05 -14.83
C LEU A 131 9.09 -11.56 -14.94
N ARG A 132 9.55 -12.20 -13.86
CA ARG A 132 9.85 -13.61 -13.85
C ARG A 132 8.59 -14.48 -13.88
N ILE A 133 7.58 -14.15 -13.07
CA ILE A 133 6.26 -14.80 -13.10
C ILE A 133 5.65 -14.66 -14.49
N ARG A 134 5.70 -13.47 -15.09
CA ARG A 134 5.26 -13.25 -16.47
C ARG A 134 6.02 -14.12 -17.47
N ARG A 135 7.34 -14.23 -17.32
CA ARG A 135 8.18 -15.05 -18.20
C ARG A 135 7.84 -16.54 -18.08
N ILE A 136 7.57 -17.03 -16.87
CA ILE A 136 7.13 -18.41 -16.63
C ILE A 136 5.83 -18.68 -17.39
N ALA A 137 4.82 -17.79 -17.25
CA ALA A 137 3.55 -17.93 -17.95
C ALA A 137 3.71 -18.04 -19.47
N ILE A 138 4.55 -17.16 -20.06
CA ILE A 138 4.84 -17.19 -21.51
C ILE A 138 5.58 -18.48 -21.90
N GLN A 139 6.62 -18.85 -21.16
CA GLN A 139 7.43 -20.04 -21.47
C GLN A 139 6.58 -21.32 -21.47
N VAL A 140 5.69 -21.44 -20.49
CA VAL A 140 4.83 -22.61 -20.37
C VAL A 140 3.74 -22.57 -21.44
N GLY A 141 3.11 -21.42 -21.70
CA GLY A 141 2.17 -21.27 -22.81
C GLY A 141 2.77 -21.69 -24.16
N GLU A 142 4.04 -21.33 -24.41
CA GLU A 142 4.78 -21.76 -25.61
C GLU A 142 5.01 -23.28 -25.68
N ILE A 143 5.27 -23.94 -24.54
CA ILE A 143 5.37 -25.41 -24.49
C ILE A 143 4.05 -26.04 -24.94
N PHE A 144 2.92 -25.61 -24.37
CA PHE A 144 1.61 -26.13 -24.73
C PHE A 144 1.20 -25.78 -26.17
N ARG A 145 1.66 -24.64 -26.70
CA ARG A 145 1.46 -24.25 -28.11
C ARG A 145 2.26 -25.13 -29.06
N SER A 146 3.51 -25.40 -28.73
CA SER A 146 4.47 -26.08 -29.61
C SER A 146 4.25 -27.60 -29.67
N ASP A 147 3.69 -28.20 -28.62
CA ASP A 147 3.47 -29.64 -28.53
C ASP A 147 2.00 -29.99 -28.29
N THR A 148 1.20 -29.89 -29.36
CA THR A 148 -0.21 -30.25 -29.35
C THR A 148 -0.45 -31.76 -29.32
N ASN A 149 0.48 -32.53 -29.90
CA ASN A 149 0.25 -33.95 -30.22
C ASN A 149 0.71 -34.92 -29.12
N THR A 150 1.59 -34.49 -28.22
CA THR A 150 2.01 -35.32 -27.11
C THR A 150 1.00 -35.21 -25.97
N GLU A 151 0.54 -36.35 -25.47
CA GLU A 151 -0.46 -36.49 -24.41
C GLU A 151 0.00 -37.50 -23.36
N GLY A 152 -0.67 -37.54 -22.22
CA GLY A 152 -0.39 -38.52 -21.18
C GLY A 152 0.96 -38.30 -20.48
N ASP A 153 1.47 -39.39 -19.93
CA ASP A 153 2.78 -39.45 -19.27
C ASP A 153 3.93 -39.06 -20.22
N ALA A 154 3.77 -39.23 -21.53
CA ALA A 154 4.79 -38.87 -22.51
C ALA A 154 5.08 -37.37 -22.52
N PHE A 155 4.03 -36.53 -22.39
CA PHE A 155 4.18 -35.08 -22.29
C PHE A 155 4.91 -34.71 -20.99
N PHE A 156 4.48 -35.31 -19.87
CA PHE A 156 5.09 -35.08 -18.57
C PHE A 156 6.57 -35.47 -18.56
N ILE A 157 6.93 -36.66 -19.03
CA ILE A 157 8.32 -37.13 -19.07
C ILE A 157 9.20 -36.20 -19.91
N LYS A 158 8.67 -35.67 -21.02
CA LYS A 158 9.37 -34.76 -21.92
C LYS A 158 9.63 -33.39 -21.28
N TYR A 159 8.64 -32.82 -20.61
CA TYR A 159 8.71 -31.44 -20.11
C TYR A 159 8.93 -31.28 -18.60
N ARG A 160 8.89 -32.35 -17.79
CA ARG A 160 9.05 -32.28 -16.32
C ARG A 160 10.33 -31.56 -15.88
N ASN A 161 11.43 -31.73 -16.61
CA ASN A 161 12.71 -31.10 -16.28
C ASN A 161 12.70 -29.58 -16.53
N ILE A 162 11.70 -29.08 -17.27
CA ILE A 162 11.51 -27.67 -17.56
C ILE A 162 10.39 -27.10 -16.69
N ILE A 163 9.25 -27.79 -16.60
CA ILE A 163 8.07 -27.29 -15.86
C ILE A 163 8.29 -27.35 -14.34
N ASN A 164 8.84 -28.44 -13.79
CA ASN A 164 8.97 -28.58 -12.34
C ASN A 164 9.85 -27.48 -11.70
N PRO A 165 11.01 -27.08 -12.29
CA PRO A 165 11.76 -25.95 -11.77
C PRO A 165 10.98 -24.62 -11.82
N LEU A 166 10.20 -24.38 -12.87
CA LEU A 166 9.41 -23.16 -13.02
C LEU A 166 8.25 -23.12 -12.02
N GLU A 167 7.61 -24.25 -11.79
CA GLU A 167 6.59 -24.43 -10.76
C GLU A 167 7.17 -24.17 -9.37
N HIS A 168 8.31 -24.79 -9.05
CA HIS A 168 9.00 -24.58 -7.79
C HIS A 168 9.37 -23.11 -7.56
N GLU A 169 9.93 -22.46 -8.59
CA GLU A 169 10.26 -21.04 -8.52
C GLU A 169 9.00 -20.16 -8.33
N CYS A 170 7.90 -20.50 -9.00
CA CYS A 170 6.63 -19.81 -8.81
C CYS A 170 6.14 -19.94 -7.36
N HIS A 171 6.22 -21.14 -6.77
CA HIS A 171 5.88 -21.36 -5.36
C HIS A 171 6.77 -20.57 -4.40
N GLN A 172 8.07 -20.47 -4.66
CA GLN A 172 8.98 -19.63 -3.85
C GLN A 172 8.51 -18.17 -3.85
N TYR A 173 8.17 -17.61 -5.02
CA TYR A 173 7.66 -16.24 -5.09
C TYR A 173 6.31 -16.08 -4.38
N ILE A 174 5.41 -17.06 -4.46
CA ILE A 174 4.13 -17.04 -3.72
C ILE A 174 4.38 -16.93 -2.22
N ILE A 175 5.30 -17.74 -1.67
CA ILE A 175 5.67 -17.71 -0.25
C ILE A 175 6.25 -16.36 0.13
N GLU A 176 7.25 -15.87 -0.61
CA GLU A 176 7.88 -14.57 -0.33
C GLU A 176 6.90 -13.39 -0.40
N LEU A 177 5.98 -13.40 -1.37
CA LEU A 177 4.95 -12.37 -1.51
C LEU A 177 3.98 -12.40 -0.33
N LYS A 178 3.58 -13.60 0.08
CA LYS A 178 2.69 -13.79 1.23
C LYS A 178 3.34 -13.33 2.54
N GLU A 179 4.57 -13.76 2.81
CA GLU A 179 5.32 -13.31 3.99
C GLU A 179 5.39 -11.78 4.05
N ARG A 180 5.61 -11.14 2.90
CA ARG A 180 5.65 -9.67 2.84
C ARG A 180 4.28 -9.02 3.04
N ILE A 181 3.20 -9.62 2.53
CA ILE A 181 1.82 -9.17 2.78
C ILE A 181 1.50 -9.26 4.28
N ASP A 182 1.86 -10.37 4.93
CA ASP A 182 1.62 -10.60 6.36
C ASP A 182 2.36 -9.61 7.25
N ILE A 183 3.58 -9.20 6.85
CA ILE A 183 4.34 -8.14 7.54
C ILE A 183 3.64 -6.78 7.39
N LEU A 184 3.09 -6.46 6.23
CA LEU A 184 2.48 -5.16 5.95
C LEU A 184 1.04 -5.03 6.48
N ALA A 185 0.29 -6.12 6.47
CA ALA A 185 -1.13 -6.18 6.82
C ALA A 185 -1.47 -7.48 7.59
N PRO A 186 -0.95 -7.66 8.81
CA PRO A 186 -1.10 -8.89 9.58
C PRO A 186 -2.58 -9.20 9.84
N GLY A 187 -3.00 -10.43 9.53
CA GLY A 187 -4.35 -10.93 9.78
C GLY A 187 -5.46 -10.28 8.95
N ARG A 188 -5.13 -9.39 8.01
CA ARG A 188 -6.11 -8.73 7.13
C ARG A 188 -6.55 -9.63 5.97
N PHE A 189 -5.67 -10.52 5.54
CA PHE A 189 -5.91 -11.50 4.48
C PHE A 189 -5.64 -12.88 5.09
N PRO A 190 -6.60 -13.46 5.81
CA PRO A 190 -6.41 -14.77 6.41
C PRO A 190 -6.12 -15.80 5.33
N ASP A 191 -5.24 -16.74 5.66
CA ASP A 191 -4.95 -17.90 4.84
C ASP A 191 -6.24 -18.60 4.46
N GLU A 192 -6.62 -18.50 3.19
CA GLU A 192 -7.54 -19.46 2.61
C GLU A 192 -6.83 -20.81 2.66
N HIS A 193 -7.14 -21.57 3.72
CA HIS A 193 -6.67 -22.93 3.93
C HIS A 193 -6.85 -23.78 2.66
N ASN A 194 -5.79 -24.50 2.30
CA ASN A 194 -5.79 -25.82 1.65
C ASN A 194 -6.61 -25.98 0.37
N PHE A 195 -6.02 -25.65 -0.78
CA PHE A 195 -6.25 -26.43 -2.00
C PHE A 195 -4.91 -26.57 -2.74
N LEU A 196 -4.05 -27.41 -2.18
CA LEU A 196 -3.19 -28.28 -2.99
C LEU A 196 -3.98 -29.58 -3.19
#